data_AF-A0A0T9R3K0-F1
#
_entry.id   AF-A0A0T9R3K0-F1
#
_cell.length_a   1.000
_cell.length_b   1.000
_cell.length_c   1.000
_cell.angle_alpha   90.00
_cell.angle_beta   90.00
_cell.angle_gamma   90.00
#
_symmetry.space_group_name_H-M   'P 1'
#
loop_
_entity.id
_entity.type
_entity.pdbx_description
1 polymer ?
#
loop_
_entity_poly.entity_id
_entity_poly.type
_entity_poly.pdbx_seq_one_letter_code
_entity_poly.pdbx_strand_id
1 'polypeptide(L)'
;MQLSRLTLRSKKPELVQQELWGILIGYNLVRYQMIKMASTLKGVWPNQLSFAQSTLMVTNLLGGLSYASPGRIPGLLRDLESQAKMVKLPTRRERSYPRVVKERPEKYPTARRKNASQLLN
;
A
#
# COMPACT_ATOMS: atom_id res chain seq x y z
N MET A 1 14.51 13.19 -5.51
CA MET A 1 13.16 12.58 -5.48
C MET A 1 12.35 13.15 -6.62
N GLN A 2 12.20 12.42 -7.73
CA GLN A 2 11.31 12.83 -8.81
C GLN A 2 9.86 12.79 -8.31
N LEU A 3 9.26 13.97 -8.18
CA LEU A 3 7.81 14.12 -8.08
C LEU A 3 7.21 13.77 -9.44
N SER A 4 7.06 12.49 -9.75
CA SER A 4 6.06 12.06 -10.73
C SER A 4 4.67 12.28 -10.11
N ARG A 5 4.27 13.55 -10.05
CA ARG A 5 2.89 13.96 -9.83
C ARG A 5 2.07 13.17 -10.85
N LEU A 6 1.21 12.27 -10.39
CA LEU A 6 0.35 11.38 -11.19
C LEU A 6 -0.19 12.10 -12.43
N THR A 7 0.52 12.01 -13.55
CA THR A 7 0.18 12.69 -14.79
C THR A 7 0.00 11.62 -15.83
N LEU A 8 -1.20 11.59 -16.42
CA LEU A 8 -1.45 10.84 -17.64
C LEU A 8 -0.42 11.31 -18.67
N ARG A 9 0.25 10.36 -19.32
CA ARG A 9 1.37 10.66 -20.22
C ARG A 9 0.85 11.23 -21.54
N SER A 10 -0.32 10.78 -21.95
CA SER A 10 -0.96 11.16 -23.19
C SER A 10 -1.50 12.59 -23.16
N LYS A 11 -1.36 13.28 -24.29
CA LYS A 11 -1.86 14.65 -24.51
C LYS A 11 -3.09 14.70 -25.42
N LYS A 12 -3.46 13.58 -26.04
CA LYS A 12 -4.65 13.44 -26.89
C LYS A 12 -5.80 12.83 -26.06
N PRO A 13 -7.04 13.33 -26.19
CA PRO A 13 -8.15 12.87 -25.36
C PRO A 13 -8.44 11.37 -25.54
N GLU A 14 -8.31 10.84 -26.74
CA GLU A 14 -8.55 9.42 -27.02
C GLU A 14 -7.51 8.53 -26.32
N LEU A 15 -6.23 8.91 -26.37
CA LEU A 15 -5.14 8.17 -25.72
C LEU A 15 -5.19 8.30 -24.20
N VAL A 16 -5.66 9.44 -23.68
CA VAL A 16 -5.93 9.62 -22.24
C VAL A 16 -7.01 8.64 -21.77
N GLN A 17 -8.08 8.47 -22.54
CA GLN A 17 -9.11 7.49 -22.24
C GLN A 17 -8.55 6.06 -22.24
N GLN A 18 -7.70 5.73 -23.22
CA GLN A 18 -7.01 4.44 -23.26
C GLN A 18 -6.13 4.20 -22.03
N GLU A 19 -5.36 5.20 -21.59
CA GLU A 19 -4.53 5.10 -20.38
C GLU A 19 -5.36 4.83 -19.13
N LEU A 20 -6.49 5.53 -18.97
CA LEU A 20 -7.41 5.31 -17.85
C LEU A 20 -7.98 3.89 -17.85
N TRP A 21 -8.41 3.41 -19.02
CA TRP A 21 -8.84 2.02 -19.16
C TRP A 21 -7.73 1.03 -18.83
N GLY A 22 -6.50 1.27 -19.28
CA GLY A 22 -5.34 0.44 -18.97
C GLY A 22 -5.08 0.34 -17.46
N ILE A 23 -5.15 1.47 -16.75
CA ILE A 23 -4.99 1.52 -15.29
C ILE A 23 -6.11 0.75 -14.59
N LEU A 24 -7.36 0.95 -15.00
CA LEU A 24 -8.52 0.27 -14.43
C LEU A 24 -8.44 -1.25 -14.65
N ILE A 25 -8.06 -1.68 -15.85
CA ILE A 25 -7.86 -3.10 -16.16
C ILE A 25 -6.75 -3.68 -15.29
N GLY A 26 -5.59 -3.02 -15.19
CA GLY A 26 -4.48 -3.47 -14.35
C GLY A 26 -4.87 -3.58 -12.88
N TYR A 27 -5.57 -2.56 -12.34
CA TYR A 27 -6.09 -2.58 -10.97
C TYR A 27 -7.03 -3.77 -10.74
N ASN A 28 -8.02 -3.96 -11.63
CA ASN A 28 -9.00 -5.04 -11.50
C ASN A 28 -8.36 -6.42 -11.64
N LEU A 29 -7.35 -6.57 -12.51
CA LEU A 29 -6.60 -7.81 -12.67
C LEU A 29 -5.86 -8.16 -11.38
N VAL A 30 -5.14 -7.22 -10.78
CA VAL A 30 -4.47 -7.45 -9.48
C VAL A 30 -5.50 -7.79 -8.40
N ARG A 31 -6.62 -7.08 -8.34
CA ARG A 31 -7.69 -7.36 -7.36
C ARG A 31 -8.31 -8.74 -7.54
N TYR A 32 -8.55 -9.16 -8.78
CA TYR A 32 -9.02 -10.50 -9.07
C TYR A 32 -8.01 -11.56 -8.62
N GLN A 33 -6.73 -11.36 -8.90
CA GLN A 33 -5.70 -12.29 -8.44
C GLN A 33 -5.61 -12.33 -6.91
N MET A 34 -5.75 -11.19 -6.22
CA MET A 34 -5.82 -11.15 -4.77
C MET A 34 -7.02 -11.94 -4.21
N ILE A 35 -8.16 -11.96 -4.90
CA ILE A 35 -9.31 -12.79 -4.51
C ILE A 35 -8.96 -14.28 -4.60
N LYS A 36 -8.31 -14.70 -5.69
CA LYS A 36 -7.86 -16.09 -5.87
C LYS A 36 -6.81 -16.48 -4.81
N MET A 37 -5.83 -15.62 -4.58
CA MET A 37 -4.83 -15.80 -3.52
C MET A 37 -5.46 -15.88 -2.13
N ALA A 38 -6.44 -15.03 -1.82
CA ALA A 38 -7.11 -15.08 -0.53
C ALA A 38 -7.93 -16.36 -0.36
N SER A 39 -8.51 -16.90 -1.44
CA SER A 39 -9.28 -18.15 -1.38
C SER A 39 -8.45 -19.37 -0.95
N THR A 40 -7.13 -19.34 -1.14
CA THR A 40 -6.22 -20.40 -0.66
C THR A 40 -5.94 -20.30 0.85
N LEU A 41 -6.26 -19.15 1.48
CA LEU A 41 -6.02 -18.87 2.88
C LEU A 41 -7.33 -18.91 3.68
N LYS A 42 -7.41 -19.83 4.64
CA LYS A 42 -8.59 -19.93 5.52
C LYS A 42 -8.78 -18.65 6.34
N GLY A 43 -9.96 -18.04 6.24
CA GLY A 43 -10.38 -16.89 7.05
C GLY A 43 -9.67 -15.57 6.71
N VAL A 44 -9.01 -15.48 5.57
CA VAL A 44 -8.36 -14.24 5.11
C VAL A 44 -9.19 -13.58 4.03
N TRP A 45 -9.47 -12.30 4.22
CA TRP A 45 -10.15 -11.49 3.23
C TRP A 45 -9.15 -10.88 2.24
N PRO A 46 -9.51 -10.68 0.96
CA PRO A 46 -8.60 -10.09 -0.03
C PRO A 46 -8.07 -8.70 0.36
N ASN A 47 -8.82 -7.93 1.14
CA ASN A 47 -8.40 -6.62 1.66
C ASN A 47 -7.33 -6.70 2.77
N GLN A 48 -7.05 -7.89 3.30
CA GLN A 48 -5.96 -8.16 4.25
C GLN A 48 -4.66 -8.54 3.54
N LEU A 49 -4.64 -8.59 2.20
CA LEU A 49 -3.44 -8.77 1.40
C LEU A 49 -2.88 -7.40 0.98
N SER A 50 -1.55 -7.27 0.95
CA SER A 50 -0.89 -6.04 0.53
C SER A 50 -0.99 -5.85 -0.99
N PHE A 51 -1.72 -4.82 -1.41
CA PHE A 51 -1.88 -4.49 -2.83
C PHE A 51 -0.54 -4.25 -3.55
N ALA A 52 0.42 -3.58 -2.88
CA ALA A 52 1.73 -3.28 -3.47
C ALA A 52 2.54 -4.56 -3.73
N GLN A 53 2.57 -5.47 -2.76
CA GLN A 53 3.28 -6.74 -2.90
C GLN A 53 2.57 -7.67 -3.90
N SER A 54 1.23 -7.71 -3.91
CA SER A 54 0.46 -8.44 -4.92
C SER A 54 0.72 -7.92 -6.33
N THR A 55 0.79 -6.59 -6.51
CA THR A 55 1.12 -5.97 -7.80
C THR A 55 2.51 -6.39 -8.27
N LEU A 56 3.50 -6.39 -7.39
CA LEU A 56 4.86 -6.84 -7.70
C LEU A 56 4.87 -8.32 -8.13
N MET A 57 4.20 -9.18 -7.38
CA MET A 57 4.11 -10.60 -7.70
C MET A 57 3.43 -10.86 -9.06
N VAL A 58 2.33 -10.17 -9.35
CA VAL A 58 1.63 -10.27 -10.65
C VAL A 58 2.51 -9.74 -11.78
N THR A 59 3.20 -8.62 -11.58
CA THR A 59 4.10 -8.04 -12.59
C THR A 59 5.27 -8.97 -12.90
N ASN A 60 5.85 -9.60 -11.86
CA ASN A 60 6.92 -10.59 -12.03
C ASN A 60 6.43 -11.83 -12.78
N LEU A 61 5.22 -12.32 -12.47
CA LEU A 61 4.62 -13.42 -13.22
C LEU A 61 4.48 -13.04 -14.71
N LEU A 62 3.86 -11.88 -15.00
CA LEU A 62 3.65 -11.40 -16.37
C LEU A 62 4.97 -11.24 -17.14
N GLY A 63 6.03 -10.73 -16.50
CA GLY A 63 7.35 -10.62 -17.10
C GLY A 63 8.00 -11.98 -17.41
N GLY A 64 7.70 -13.01 -16.61
CA GLY A 64 8.16 -14.38 -16.83
C GLY A 64 7.35 -15.16 -17.87
N LEU A 65 6.11 -14.77 -18.16
CA LEU A 65 5.22 -15.50 -19.08
C LEU A 65 5.78 -15.57 -20.51
N SER A 66 6.53 -14.56 -20.95
CA SER A 66 7.16 -14.53 -22.28
C SER A 66 8.14 -15.70 -22.52
N TYR A 67 8.66 -16.30 -21.44
CA TYR A 67 9.59 -17.42 -21.48
C TYR A 67 8.92 -18.76 -21.15
N ALA A 68 7.63 -18.76 -20.82
CA ALA A 68 6.90 -19.95 -20.41
C ALA A 68 6.13 -20.56 -21.59
N SER A 69 6.07 -21.89 -21.66
CA SER A 69 5.16 -22.55 -22.59
C SER A 69 3.69 -22.33 -22.17
N PRO A 70 2.75 -22.24 -23.11
CA PRO A 70 1.33 -22.00 -22.78
C PRO A 70 0.74 -23.02 -21.80
N GLY A 71 1.16 -24.29 -21.88
CA GLY A 71 0.73 -25.35 -20.95
C GLY A 71 1.22 -25.17 -19.51
N ARG A 72 2.27 -24.38 -19.29
CA ARG A 72 2.83 -24.11 -17.95
C ARG A 72 2.11 -22.97 -17.22
N ILE A 73 1.40 -22.11 -17.95
CA ILE A 73 0.74 -20.91 -17.39
C ILE A 73 -0.21 -21.24 -16.23
N PRO A 74 -1.10 -22.26 -16.32
CA PRO A 74 -1.97 -22.62 -15.19
C PRO A 74 -1.19 -23.09 -13.95
N GLY A 75 -0.03 -23.72 -14.14
CA GLY A 75 0.87 -24.10 -13.07
C GLY A 75 1.44 -22.87 -12.36
N LEU A 76 1.96 -21.91 -13.12
CA LEU A 76 2.51 -20.67 -12.57
C LEU A 76 1.48 -19.85 -11.79
N LEU A 77 0.22 -19.84 -12.24
CA LEU A 77 -0.87 -19.19 -11.50
C LEU A 77 -1.14 -19.87 -10.16
N ARG A 78 -1.14 -21.20 -10.12
CA ARG A 78 -1.27 -21.96 -8.86
C ARG A 78 -0.08 -21.73 -7.93
N ASP A 79 1.12 -21.66 -8.48
CA ASP A 79 2.33 -21.36 -7.70
C ASP A 79 2.23 -19.96 -7.07
N LEU A 80 1.78 -18.97 -7.82
CA LEU A 80 1.50 -17.62 -7.33
C LEU A 80 0.46 -17.62 -6.20
N GLU A 81 -0.64 -18.36 -6.38
CA GLU A 81 -1.69 -18.51 -5.37
C GLU A 81 -1.22 -19.21 -4.10
N SER A 82 -0.28 -20.15 -4.21
CA SER A 82 0.33 -20.83 -3.06
C SER A 82 1.18 -19.89 -2.19
N GLN A 83 1.75 -18.85 -2.81
CA GLN A 83 2.57 -17.83 -2.14
C GLN A 83 1.75 -16.73 -1.44
N ALA A 84 0.41 -16.85 -1.42
CA ALA A 84 -0.48 -15.84 -0.85
C ALA A 84 -0.14 -15.42 0.59
N LYS A 85 0.41 -16.33 1.40
CA LYS A 85 0.82 -16.05 2.79
C LYS A 85 1.86 -14.94 2.89
N MET A 86 2.76 -14.80 1.91
CA MET A 86 3.84 -13.80 1.91
C MET A 86 3.30 -12.37 1.81
N VAL A 87 2.10 -12.22 1.25
CA VAL A 87 1.48 -10.92 0.99
C VAL A 87 0.46 -10.54 2.08
N LYS A 88 0.24 -11.41 3.06
CA LYS A 88 -0.69 -11.16 4.17
C LYS A 88 -0.17 -10.00 5.02
N LEU A 89 -1.01 -8.98 5.19
CA LEU A 89 -0.72 -7.86 6.08
C LEU A 89 -0.78 -8.32 7.55
N PRO A 90 0.05 -7.73 8.42
CA PRO A 90 -0.09 -7.93 9.85
C PRO A 90 -1.44 -7.40 10.33
N THR A 91 -1.94 -7.96 11.43
CA THR A 91 -3.16 -7.47 12.06
C THR A 91 -3.03 -5.98 12.35
N ARG A 92 -4.05 -5.23 11.97
CA ARG A 92 -4.08 -3.79 12.20
C ARG A 92 -4.10 -3.55 13.71
N ARG A 93 -3.10 -2.82 14.23
CA ARG A 93 -3.09 -2.37 15.62
C ARG A 93 -4.36 -1.56 15.94
N GLU A 94 -4.90 -1.77 17.13
CA GLU A 94 -5.93 -0.88 17.66
C GLU A 94 -5.33 0.53 17.81
N ARG A 95 -6.01 1.53 17.25
CA ARG A 95 -5.60 2.93 17.36
C ARG A 95 -6.60 3.64 18.28
N SER A 96 -6.12 4.04 19.45
CA SER A 96 -6.81 5.02 20.29
C SER A 96 -6.13 6.36 20.13
N TYR A 97 -6.90 7.38 19.74
CA TYR A 97 -6.46 8.77 19.73
C TYR A 97 -7.37 9.55 20.69
N PRO A 98 -7.04 9.58 22.00
CA PRO A 98 -7.81 10.39 22.92
C PRO A 98 -7.81 11.84 22.43
N ARG A 99 -8.97 12.49 22.47
CA ARG A 99 -9.04 13.93 22.19
C ARG A 99 -8.25 14.64 23.28
N VAL A 100 -7.11 15.21 22.91
CA VAL A 100 -6.31 16.08 23.78
C VAL A 100 -6.27 17.45 23.12
N VAL A 101 -6.62 18.49 23.89
CA VAL A 101 -6.36 19.88 23.48
C VAL A 101 -4.86 20.08 23.60
N LYS A 102 -4.16 20.18 22.47
CA LYS A 102 -2.74 20.57 22.48
C LYS A 102 -2.66 21.98 23.05
N GLU A 103 -1.75 22.19 24.00
CA GLU A 103 -1.42 23.53 24.47
C GLU A 103 -1.04 24.41 23.28
N ARG A 104 -1.44 25.69 23.33
CA ARG A 104 -1.02 26.65 22.32
C ARG A 104 0.51 26.78 22.39
N PRO A 105 1.23 26.68 21.27
CA PRO A 105 2.67 26.92 21.29
C PRO A 105 2.93 28.36 21.75
N GLU A 106 3.76 28.51 22.79
CA GLU A 106 4.22 29.82 23.23
C GLU A 106 5.23 30.38 22.23
N LYS A 107 5.11 31.68 21.89
CA LYS A 107 6.00 32.35 20.94
C LYS A 107 7.43 32.50 21.48
N TYR A 108 7.60 32.48 22.80
CA TYR A 108 8.89 32.73 23.47
C TYR A 108 9.11 31.71 24.59
N PRO A 109 10.37 31.38 24.92
CA PRO A 109 10.68 30.49 26.04
C PRO A 109 10.15 31.08 27.35
N THR A 110 9.32 30.32 28.06
CA THR A 110 8.93 30.69 29.43
C THR A 110 10.14 30.60 30.35
N ALA A 111 10.41 31.68 31.08
CA ALA A 111 11.43 31.67 32.10
C ALA A 111 11.07 30.63 33.17
N ARG A 112 11.82 29.54 33.26
CA ARG A 112 11.73 28.62 34.42
C ARG A 112 12.00 29.46 35.66
N ARG A 113 11.00 29.61 36.53
CA ARG A 113 11.16 30.30 37.81
C ARG A 113 12.32 29.62 38.55
N LYS A 114 13.47 30.28 38.64
CA LYS A 114 14.50 29.92 39.62
C LYS A 114 13.95 30.33 40.98
N ASN A 115 13.93 29.40 41.92
CA ASN A 115 13.38 29.57 43.26
C ASN A 115 13.86 30.88 43.89
N ALA A 116 12.95 31.83 44.12
CA ALA A 116 13.23 33.12 44.76
C ALA A 116 13.45 32.99 46.29
N SER A 117 13.58 31.77 46.81
CA SER A 117 13.73 31.48 48.24
C SER A 117 15.19 31.39 48.71
N GLN A 118 16.17 31.80 47.90
CA GLN A 118 17.60 31.76 48.26
C GLN A 118 18.24 33.13 48.54
N LEU A 119 17.45 34.20 48.66
CA LEU A 119 17.96 35.58 48.92
C LEU A 119 17.56 36.15 50.29
N LEU A 120 17.16 35.30 51.23
CA LEU A 120 16.95 35.69 52.63
C LEU A 120 17.79 34.78 53.53
N ASN A 121 19.06 35.12 53.70
CA ASN A 121 19.93 34.80 54.83
C ASN A 121 21.02 35.88 54.89
#